data_AF-A0A5N7WEG7-F1
#
_entry.id   AF-A0A5N7WEG7-F1
#
_cell.length_a   1.000
_cell.length_b   1.000
_cell.length_c   1.000
_cell.angle_alpha   90.00
_cell.angle_beta   90.00
_cell.angle_gamma   90.00
#
_symmetry.space_group_name_H-M   'P 1'
#
loop_
_entity.id
_entity.type
_entity.pdbx_description
1 polymer ?
#
loop_
_entity_poly.entity_id
_entity_poly.type
_entity_poly.pdbx_seq_one_letter_code
_entity_poly.pdbx_strand_id
1 'polypeptide(L)' 'MQTFHERKAKRAAYFFEHVYKNKLEPCTACNGSGCYDGSDCHGNSLPCAACNGTGKCRQR' A
#
# COMPACT_ATOMS: atom_id res chain seq x y z
N MET A 1 33.16 -18.13 -3.35
CA MET A 1 32.62 -17.67 -2.04
C MET A 1 32.34 -16.18 -2.17
N GLN A 2 31.08 -15.73 -2.09
CA GLN A 2 30.76 -14.30 -2.27
C GLN A 2 31.24 -13.49 -1.05
N THR A 3 31.82 -12.32 -1.32
CA THR A 3 32.31 -11.44 -0.24
C THR A 3 31.15 -10.86 0.57
N PHE A 4 31.42 -10.38 1.79
CA PHE A 4 30.42 -9.67 2.59
C PHE A 4 29.83 -8.47 1.84
N HIS A 5 30.68 -7.72 1.13
CA HIS A 5 30.28 -6.54 0.37
C HIS A 5 29.35 -6.89 -0.78
N GLU A 6 29.63 -7.96 -1.54
CA GLU A 6 28.77 -8.43 -2.63
C GLU A 6 27.37 -8.84 -2.12
N ARG A 7 27.30 -9.56 -1.00
CA ARG A 7 26.02 -9.95 -0.39
C ARG A 7 25.25 -8.74 0.15
N LYS A 8 25.94 -7.70 0.62
CA LYS A 8 25.30 -6.45 1.06
C LYS A 8 24.76 -5.67 -0.14
N ALA A 9 25.52 -5.58 -1.22
CA ALA A 9 25.13 -4.91 -2.46
C ALA A 9 23.89 -5.56 -3.10
N LYS A 10 23.86 -6.90 -3.21
CA LYS A 10 22.69 -7.64 -3.72
C LYS A 10 21.42 -7.39 -2.91
N ARG A 11 21.51 -7.37 -1.57
CA ARG A 11 20.37 -7.10 -0.71
C ARG A 11 19.86 -5.66 -0.85
N ALA A 12 20.77 -4.70 -1.00
CA ALA A 12 20.41 -3.30 -1.24
C ALA A 12 19.73 -3.15 -2.60
N ALA A 13 20.27 -3.74 -3.67
CA ALA A 13 19.67 -3.72 -5.01
C ALA A 13 18.25 -4.28 -4.99
N TYR A 14 18.04 -5.47 -4.41
CA TYR A 14 16.71 -6.07 -4.27
C TYR A 14 15.73 -5.16 -3.51
N PHE A 15 16.19 -4.54 -2.41
CA PHE A 15 15.36 -3.61 -1.65
C PHE A 15 14.96 -2.40 -2.50
N PHE A 16 15.89 -1.78 -3.22
CA PHE A 16 15.59 -0.60 -4.05
C PHE A 16 14.73 -0.92 -5.27
N GLU A 17 14.89 -2.09 -5.89
CA GLU A 17 14.14 -2.48 -7.08
C GLU A 17 12.71 -2.95 -6.76
N HIS A 18 12.50 -3.66 -5.64
CA HIS A 18 11.24 -4.37 -5.41
C HIS A 18 10.47 -3.91 -4.16
N VAL A 19 11.14 -3.34 -3.17
CA VAL A 19 10.54 -3.05 -1.85
C VAL A 19 10.42 -1.54 -1.62
N TYR A 20 11.42 -0.78 -2.09
CA TYR A 20 11.50 0.64 -1.93
C TYR A 20 10.32 1.31 -2.66
N LYS A 21 9.60 2.17 -1.94
CA LYS A 21 8.36 2.83 -2.38
C LYS A 21 7.17 1.90 -2.69
N ASN A 22 7.30 0.58 -2.49
CA ASN A 22 6.16 -0.35 -2.57
C ASN A 22 5.40 -0.42 -1.23
N LYS A 23 5.34 0.69 -0.50
CA LYS A 23 4.61 0.81 0.75
C LYS A 23 3.20 1.30 0.45
N LEU A 24 2.24 0.56 1.00
CA LEU A 24 0.84 0.93 1.01
C LEU A 24 0.58 1.78 2.25
N GLU A 25 0.35 3.07 2.05
CA GLU A 25 -0.05 4.00 3.10
C GLU A 25 -1.56 3.88 3.32
N PRO A 26 -2.06 4.10 4.54
CA PRO A 26 -3.50 4.19 4.76
C PRO A 26 -4.08 5.32 3.88
N CYS A 27 -5.21 5.05 3.26
CA CYS A 27 -5.92 6.06 2.48
C CYS A 27 -6.35 7.19 3.41
N THR A 28 -5.96 8.43 3.11
CA THR A 28 -6.27 9.60 3.94
C THR A 28 -7.76 9.94 3.92
N ALA A 29 -8.46 9.68 2.80
CA ALA A 29 -9.87 10.02 2.65
C ALA A 29 -10.80 9.17 3.51
N CYS A 30 -10.51 7.87 3.66
CA CYS A 30 -11.28 6.95 4.52
C CYS A 30 -10.49 6.54 5.78
N ASN A 31 -9.37 7.20 6.05
CA ASN A 31 -8.45 6.89 7.15
C ASN A 31 -8.12 5.39 7.31
N GLY A 32 -7.93 4.69 6.20
CA GLY A 32 -7.61 3.25 6.23
C GLY A 32 -8.79 2.27 6.22
N SER A 33 -10.04 2.73 6.39
CA SER A 33 -11.21 1.83 6.50
C SER A 33 -11.58 1.12 5.20
N GLY A 34 -11.37 1.77 4.06
CA GLY A 34 -11.82 1.31 2.75
C GLY A 34 -13.28 1.67 2.42
N CYS A 35 -14.08 2.09 3.39
CA CYS A 35 -15.50 2.39 3.20
C CYS A 35 -15.89 3.69 3.93
N TYR A 36 -16.96 4.34 3.49
CA TYR A 36 -17.62 5.42 4.22
C TYR A 36 -18.76 4.87 5.08
N ASP A 37 -19.17 5.64 6.08
CA ASP A 37 -20.25 5.25 7.01
C ASP A 37 -21.64 5.23 6.34
N GLY A 38 -21.76 5.85 5.17
CA GLY A 38 -22.97 5.81 4.36
C GLY A 38 -23.16 4.46 3.67
N SER A 39 -24.42 4.03 3.54
CA SER A 39 -24.82 2.81 2.86
C SER A 39 -25.61 3.07 1.57
N ASP A 40 -25.55 2.12 0.64
CA ASP A 40 -26.39 2.10 -0.55
C ASP A 40 -27.85 1.71 -0.23
N CYS A 41 -28.72 1.71 -1.24
CA CYS A 41 -30.13 1.32 -1.10
C CYS A 41 -30.34 -0.16 -0.71
N HIS A 42 -29.27 -0.95 -0.66
CA HIS A 42 -29.26 -2.35 -0.23
C HIS A 42 -28.58 -2.53 1.14
N GLY A 43 -28.15 -1.44 1.79
CA GLY A 43 -27.51 -1.47 3.10
C GLY A 43 -26.01 -1.76 3.09
N ASN A 44 -25.35 -1.81 1.93
CA ASN A 44 -23.91 -2.01 1.84
C ASN A 44 -23.16 -0.70 2.05
N SER A 45 -22.09 -0.71 2.84
CA SER A 45 -21.23 0.46 3.01
C SER A 45 -20.60 0.89 1.68
N LEU A 46 -20.63 2.20 1.42
CA LEU A 46 -20.10 2.76 0.17
C LEU A 46 -18.57 2.64 0.16
N PRO A 47 -17.97 2.01 -0.88
CA PRO A 47 -16.53 1.90 -0.96
C PRO A 47 -15.89 3.28 -1.16
N CYS A 48 -14.73 3.48 -0.56
CA CYS A 48 -13.99 4.71 -0.71
C CYS A 48 -13.45 4.83 -2.15
N ALA A 49 -13.91 5.84 -2.89
CA ALA A 49 -13.48 6.09 -4.26
C ALA A 49 -11.99 6.45 -4.38
N ALA A 50 -11.40 7.07 -3.34
CA ALA A 50 -9.99 7.46 -3.37
C ALA A 50 -9.02 6.26 -3.30
N CYS A 51 -9.43 5.16 -2.68
CA CYS A 51 -8.64 3.92 -2.61
C CYS A 51 -9.33 2.71 -3.24
N ASN A 52 -10.44 2.91 -3.97
CA ASN A 52 -11.27 1.87 -4.56
C ASN A 52 -11.62 0.74 -3.57
N GLY A 53 -12.01 1.09 -2.35
CA GLY A 53 -12.41 0.08 -1.36
C GLY A 53 -11.25 -0.62 -0.62
N THR A 54 -10.00 -0.34 -0.97
CA THR A 54 -8.85 -1.10 -0.42
C THR A 54 -8.36 -0.59 0.94
N GLY A 55 -8.78 0.61 1.34
CA GLY A 55 -8.28 1.30 2.53
C GLY A 55 -6.84 1.77 2.42
N LYS A 56 -6.15 1.50 1.30
CA LYS A 56 -4.71 1.77 1.16
C LYS A 56 -4.39 2.42 -0.17
N CYS A 57 -3.47 3.37 -0.16
CA CYS A 57 -2.96 4.04 -1.36
C CYS A 57 -1.48 3.70 -1.53
N ARG A 58 -1.04 3.56 -2.79
CA ARG A 58 0.40 3.49 -3.08
C ARG A 58 1.02 4.87 -2.82
N GLN A 59 2.12 4.88 -2.08
CA GLN A 59 2.94 6.07 -1.90
C GLN A 59 3.50 6.49 -3.28
N ARG A 60 3.17 7.71 -3.73
CA ARG A 60 3.64 8.28 -5.00
C ARG A 60 5.06 8.84 -4.86
#